data_AF-A0AAP9KUS7-F1
#
_entry.id   AF-A0AAP9KUS7-F1
#
_cell.length_a   1.000
_cell.length_b   1.000
_cell.length_c   1.000
_cell.angle_alpha   90.00
_cell.angle_beta   90.00
_cell.angle_gamma   90.00
#
_symmetry.space_group_name_H-M   'P 1'
#
loop_
_entity.id
_entity.type
_entity.pdbx_description
1 polymer ?
#
loop_
_entity_poly.entity_id
_entity_poly.type
_entity_poly.pdbx_seq_one_letter_code
_entity_poly.pdbx_strand_id
1 'polypeptide(L)'
;MKYYETEEPFHSLIVANNTKEALDLYREMYGDNDDPEKFSELKREEALYRIASAKTEDMDSLTYEEVKEDLDAKVPTMLLVDRGIL
;
A
#
# COMPACT_ATOMS: atom_id res chain seq x y z
N MET A 1 -4.25 6.14 11.56
CA MET A 1 -3.90 6.34 10.15
C MET A 1 -5.00 5.76 9.27
N LYS A 2 -5.04 6.16 8.01
CA LYS A 2 -5.96 5.69 6.99
C LYS A 2 -5.22 4.81 5.99
N TYR A 3 -5.96 3.99 5.26
CA TYR A 3 -5.42 3.07 4.26
C TYR A 3 -5.87 3.53 2.90
N TYR A 4 -4.93 3.75 2.00
CA TYR A 4 -5.16 4.24 0.65
C TYR A 4 -4.68 3.22 -0.36
N GLU A 5 -5.50 2.93 -1.36
CA GLU A 5 -5.11 2.13 -2.51
C GLU A 5 -5.21 2.96 -3.80
N THR A 6 -4.25 2.76 -4.69
CA THR A 6 -4.33 3.12 -6.10
C THR A 6 -4.04 1.89 -6.95
N GLU A 7 -4.67 1.77 -8.10
CA GLU A 7 -4.47 0.65 -9.05
C GLU A 7 -3.59 1.05 -10.24
N GLU A 8 -3.57 2.34 -10.61
CA GLU A 8 -2.81 2.88 -11.74
C GLU A 8 -1.94 4.08 -11.27
N PRO A 9 -0.75 4.28 -11.85
CA PRO A 9 -0.07 3.40 -12.82
C PRO A 9 0.49 2.10 -12.19
N PHE A 10 0.77 2.11 -10.89
CA PHE A 10 1.21 0.93 -10.14
C PHE A 10 0.28 0.65 -8.98
N HIS A 11 -0.16 -0.62 -8.84
CA HIS A 11 -0.98 -1.03 -7.71
C HIS A 11 -0.19 -0.83 -6.41
N SER A 12 -0.67 0.04 -5.54
CA SER A 12 -0.02 0.32 -4.26
C SER A 12 -1.03 0.42 -3.13
N LEU A 13 -0.63 -0.05 -1.95
CA LEU A 13 -1.37 0.13 -0.70
C LEU A 13 -0.51 0.93 0.28
N ILE A 14 -1.05 2.04 0.79
CA ILE A 14 -0.32 3.03 1.58
C ILE A 14 -1.06 3.33 2.87
N VAL A 15 -0.33 3.40 3.98
CA VAL A 15 -0.80 3.92 5.26
C VAL A 15 -0.38 5.37 5.38
N ALA A 16 -1.34 6.29 5.52
CA ALA A 16 -1.06 7.71 5.67
C ALA A 16 -2.14 8.43 6.49
N ASN A 17 -1.90 9.66 6.96
CA ASN A 17 -2.94 10.40 7.68
C ASN A 17 -3.99 11.03 6.75
N ASN A 18 -3.60 11.33 5.51
CA ASN A 18 -4.44 11.96 4.49
C ASN A 18 -3.93 11.59 3.08
N THR A 19 -4.72 11.92 2.06
CA THR A 19 -4.39 11.62 0.65
C THR A 19 -3.15 12.34 0.15
N LYS A 20 -2.81 13.52 0.71
CA LYS A 20 -1.60 14.26 0.32
C LYS A 20 -0.35 13.52 0.78
N GLU A 21 -0.31 13.06 2.03
CA GLU A 21 0.78 12.22 2.53
C GLU A 21 0.91 10.91 1.75
N ALA A 22 -0.21 10.30 1.35
CA ALA A 22 -0.19 9.11 0.50
C ALA A 22 0.43 9.39 -0.88
N LEU A 23 0.12 10.55 -1.48
CA LEU A 23 0.69 10.99 -2.75
C LEU A 23 2.19 11.29 -2.63
N ASP A 24 2.60 12.00 -1.58
CA ASP A 24 4.01 12.33 -1.33
C ASP A 24 4.85 11.03 -1.19
N LEU A 25 4.34 10.03 -0.45
CA LEU A 25 4.98 8.70 -0.35
C LEU A 25 5.01 7.96 -1.69
N TYR A 26 3.94 8.02 -2.48
CA TYR A 26 3.88 7.36 -3.77
C TYR A 26 4.94 7.92 -4.73
N ARG A 27 5.07 9.25 -4.77
CA ARG A 27 6.07 9.94 -5.59
C ARG A 27 7.50 9.72 -5.11
N GLU A 28 7.72 9.56 -3.80
CA GLU A 28 9.04 9.20 -3.27
C GLU A 28 9.51 7.85 -3.83
N MET A 29 8.58 6.91 -4.05
CA MET A 29 8.86 5.57 -4.56
C MET A 29 8.93 5.51 -6.10
N TYR A 30 7.97 6.11 -6.81
CA TYR A 30 7.82 5.96 -8.27
C TYR A 30 8.25 7.21 -9.07
N GLY A 31 8.50 8.33 -8.41
CA GLY A 31 8.79 9.62 -9.04
C GLY A 31 7.54 10.42 -9.41
N ASP A 32 7.73 11.72 -9.69
CA ASP A 32 6.63 12.67 -9.94
C ASP A 32 5.90 12.51 -11.29
N ASN A 33 6.38 11.65 -12.20
CA ASN A 33 5.78 11.50 -13.54
C ASN A 33 4.66 10.46 -13.59
N ASP A 34 4.56 9.62 -12.57
CA ASP A 34 3.67 8.45 -12.52
C ASP A 34 2.60 8.64 -11.44
N ASP A 35 2.03 9.83 -11.35
CA ASP A 35 1.01 10.12 -10.34
C ASP A 35 -0.20 9.18 -10.43
N PRO A 36 -0.71 8.70 -9.28
CA PRO A 36 -1.90 7.89 -9.27
C PRO A 36 -3.13 8.72 -9.65
N GLU A 37 -3.97 8.18 -10.54
CA GLU A 37 -5.20 8.86 -10.97
C GLU A 37 -6.17 9.06 -9.79
N LYS A 38 -6.20 8.11 -8.86
CA LYS A 38 -7.09 8.15 -7.70
C LYS A 38 -6.59 7.28 -6.56
N PHE A 39 -6.75 7.80 -5.34
CA PHE A 39 -6.70 6.99 -4.12
C PHE A 39 -8.11 6.64 -3.64
N SER A 40 -8.32 5.36 -3.33
CA SER A 40 -9.50 4.85 -2.62
C SER A 40 -9.14 4.59 -1.16
N GLU A 41 -9.89 5.19 -0.24
CA GLU A 41 -9.73 4.92 1.19
C GLU A 41 -10.40 3.57 1.54
N LEU A 42 -9.68 2.72 2.27
CA LEU A 42 -10.14 1.40 2.68
C LEU A 42 -10.39 1.34 4.18
N LYS A 43 -11.24 0.39 4.57
CA LYS A 43 -11.30 -0.05 5.96
C LYS A 43 -10.06 -0.86 6.32
N ARG A 44 -9.69 -0.85 7.60
CA ARG A 44 -8.57 -1.64 8.13
C ARG A 44 -8.64 -3.12 7.73
N GLU A 45 -9.83 -3.71 7.80
CA GLU A 45 -10.06 -5.12 7.48
C GLU A 45 -9.80 -5.43 6.00
N GLU A 46 -10.18 -4.52 5.10
CA GLU A 46 -9.93 -4.66 3.66
C GLU A 46 -8.44 -4.49 3.34
N ALA A 47 -7.76 -3.54 3.99
CA ALA A 47 -6.31 -3.39 3.87
C ALA A 47 -5.58 -4.65 4.35
N LEU A 48 -5.93 -5.17 5.53
CA LEU A 48 -5.42 -6.43 6.07
C LEU A 48 -5.59 -7.60 5.07
N TYR A 49 -6.80 -7.74 4.53
CA TYR A 49 -7.10 -8.79 3.56
C TYR A 49 -6.24 -8.68 2.30
N ARG A 50 -6.03 -7.45 1.79
CA ARG A 50 -5.22 -7.22 0.58
C ARG A 50 -3.75 -7.52 0.79
N ILE A 51 -3.19 -7.17 1.95
CA ILE A 51 -1.79 -7.46 2.25
C ILE A 51 -1.59 -8.95 2.47
N ALA A 52 -2.50 -9.61 3.21
CA ALA A 52 -2.44 -11.07 3.39
C ALA A 52 -2.63 -11.85 2.08
N SER A 53 -3.33 -11.26 1.10
CA SER A 53 -3.50 -11.85 -0.24
C SER A 53 -2.38 -11.48 -1.21
N ALA A 54 -1.53 -10.51 -0.86
CA ALA A 54 -0.41 -10.13 -1.69
C ALA A 54 0.68 -11.21 -1.56
N LYS A 55 1.12 -11.71 -2.70
CA LYS A 55 2.28 -12.60 -2.77
C LYS A 55 3.51 -11.72 -2.88
N THR A 56 4.54 -12.05 -2.11
CA THR A 56 5.89 -11.50 -2.34
C THR A 56 6.42 -11.95 -3.70
N GLU A 57 7.48 -11.32 -4.20
CA GLU A 57 8.15 -11.71 -5.46
C GLU A 57 8.57 -13.19 -5.47
N ASP A 58 8.82 -13.80 -4.30
CA ASP A 58 9.16 -15.21 -4.14
C ASP A 58 7.93 -16.16 -4.02
N MET A 59 6.72 -15.64 -4.26
CA MET A 59 5.42 -16.29 -4.01
C MET A 59 5.14 -16.65 -2.54
N ASP A 60 5.98 -16.23 -1.60
CA ASP A 60 5.71 -16.42 -0.19
C ASP A 60 4.58 -15.48 0.24
N SER A 61 3.64 -16.03 1.00
CA SER A 61 2.58 -15.25 1.63
C SER A 61 3.16 -14.53 2.84
N LEU A 62 2.98 -13.20 2.91
CA LEU A 62 3.26 -12.46 4.13
C LEU A 62 2.37 -13.00 5.26
N THR A 63 2.95 -13.28 6.42
CA THR A 63 2.17 -13.76 7.55
C THR A 63 1.34 -12.62 8.16
N TYR A 64 0.19 -12.96 8.74
CA TYR A 64 -0.68 -11.98 9.39
C TYR A 64 0.05 -11.14 10.47
N GLU A 65 1.07 -11.71 11.13
CA GLU A 65 1.83 -11.02 12.17
C GLU A 65 2.75 -9.94 11.59
N GLU A 66 3.47 -10.24 10.50
CA GLU A 66 4.32 -9.27 9.79
C GLU A 66 3.49 -8.09 9.27
N VAL A 67 2.35 -8.40 8.65
CA VAL A 67 1.40 -7.42 8.13
C VAL A 67 0.82 -6.53 9.24
N LYS A 68 0.56 -7.11 10.41
CA LYS A 68 -0.03 -6.39 11.53
C LYS A 68 0.95 -5.38 12.13
N GLU A 69 2.24 -5.71 12.21
CA GLU A 69 3.26 -4.78 12.71
C GLU A 69 3.39 -3.54 11.82
N ASP A 70 3.38 -3.71 10.48
CA ASP A 70 3.41 -2.59 9.55
C ASP A 70 2.12 -1.75 9.57
N LEU A 71 0.97 -2.36 9.87
CA LEU A 71 -0.30 -1.63 9.99
C LEU A 71 -0.45 -0.88 11.32
N ASP A 72 0.16 -1.39 12.39
CA ASP A 72 0.23 -0.72 13.69
C ASP A 72 1.41 0.29 13.75
N ALA A 73 2.18 0.41 12.67
CA ALA A 73 3.22 1.42 12.52
C ALA A 73 2.62 2.83 12.71
N LYS A 74 3.30 3.65 13.51
CA LYS A 74 2.89 5.03 13.82
C LYS A 74 3.38 6.06 12.79
N VAL A 75 4.02 5.59 11.72
CA VAL A 75 4.57 6.42 10.64
C VAL A 75 3.90 6.04 9.32
N PRO A 76 3.69 7.01 8.41
CA PRO A 76 3.21 6.70 7.07
C PRO A 76 4.15 5.74 6.35
N THR A 77 3.62 4.65 5.80
CA THR A 77 4.41 3.55 5.22
C THR A 77 3.68 2.97 4.01
N MET A 78 4.44 2.61 2.96
CA MET A 78 3.92 1.85 1.82
C MET A 78 3.99 0.36 2.11
N LEU A 79 2.85 -0.33 2.04
CA LEU A 79 2.68 -1.73 2.45
C LEU A 79 2.72 -2.71 1.30
N LEU A 80 2.30 -2.27 0.12
CA LEU A 80 2.33 -3.06 -1.11
C LEU A 80 2.85 -2.17 -2.23
N VAL A 81 3.81 -2.70 -2.95
CA VAL A 81 4.46 -2.11 -4.13
C VAL A 81 4.26 -3.11 -5.23
N ASP A 82 3.56 -2.70 -6.28
CA ASP A 82 3.34 -3.42 -7.54
C ASP A 82 2.95 -4.92 -7.39
N ARG A 83 1.69 -5.25 -7.72
CA ARG A 83 1.36 -6.64 -8.05
C ARG A 83 2.07 -6.97 -9.36
N GLY A 84 3.35 -7.35 -9.29
CA GLY A 84 4.05 -7.99 -10.38
C GLY A 84 3.28 -9.25 -10.76
N ILE A 85 2.34 -9.08 -11.70
CA ILE A 85 1.78 -10.15 -12.49
C ILE A 85 2.94 -10.61 -13.36
N LEU A 86 3.57 -11.71 -12.98
CA LEU A 86 4.19 -12.66 -13.90
C LEU A 86 4.10 -14.07 -13.32
#